data_AF-A0A3B6H335-F1
#
_entry.id   AF-A0A3B6H335-F1
#
_cell.length_a   1.000
_cell.length_b   1.000
_cell.length_c   1.000
_cell.angle_alpha   90.00
_cell.angle_beta   90.00
_cell.angle_gamma   90.00
#
_symmetry.space_group_name_H-M   'P 1'
#
loop_
_entity.id
_entity.type
_entity.pdbx_description
1 polymer ?
#
loop_
_entity_poly.entity_id
_entity_poly.type
_entity_poly.pdbx_seq_one_letter_code
_entity_poly.pdbx_strand_id
1 'polypeptide(L)'
;MVHAATAERFSSVFSSFDRDADGRISAAELQLCMKAALGEDVSAEDAEALVASADADGDRRLNEEEFLRLVARPETEAEEERCRGLREAFAMYEVRGEGCITPASLMRMLARLGSEQGIEECRAMIRRFDLNGDGVVCFDEFKVMMDA
;
A
#
# COMPACT_ATOMS: atom_id res chain seq x y z
N MET A 1 2.30 -21.99 -17.50
CA MET A 1 3.75 -21.78 -17.28
C MET A 1 4.07 -20.68 -16.25
N VAL A 2 3.08 -20.18 -15.49
CA VAL A 2 3.29 -19.11 -14.48
C VAL A 2 3.69 -19.60 -13.08
N HIS A 3 3.63 -20.91 -12.79
CA HIS A 3 3.91 -21.44 -11.45
C HIS A 3 5.39 -21.79 -11.16
N ALA A 4 6.24 -21.94 -12.19
CA ALA A 4 7.63 -22.34 -11.99
C ALA A 4 8.54 -21.16 -11.59
N ALA A 5 8.32 -19.99 -12.21
CA ALA A 5 9.13 -18.80 -11.94
C ALA A 5 8.89 -18.19 -10.54
N THR A 6 7.72 -18.44 -9.96
CA THR A 6 7.38 -18.04 -8.61
C THR A 6 8.15 -18.88 -7.58
N ALA A 7 8.12 -20.20 -7.68
CA ALA A 7 8.79 -21.10 -6.73
C ALA A 7 10.31 -20.84 -6.59
N GLU A 8 11.01 -20.60 -7.70
CA GLU A 8 12.47 -20.35 -7.67
C GLU A 8 12.83 -19.03 -6.98
N ARG A 9 11.99 -18.00 -7.14
CA ARG A 9 12.17 -16.73 -6.44
C ARG A 9 11.82 -16.86 -4.97
N PHE A 10 10.76 -17.59 -4.64
CA PHE A 10 10.31 -17.75 -3.26
C PHE A 10 11.28 -18.56 -2.41
N SER A 11 11.89 -19.62 -2.94
CA SER A 11 12.93 -20.37 -2.21
C SER A 11 14.16 -19.51 -1.93
N SER A 12 14.53 -18.63 -2.86
CA SER A 12 15.64 -17.67 -2.67
C SER A 12 15.32 -16.60 -1.62
N VAL A 13 14.06 -16.13 -1.58
CA VAL A 13 13.60 -15.18 -0.55
C VAL A 13 13.48 -15.87 0.80
N PHE A 14 12.85 -17.04 0.87
CA PHE A 14 12.72 -17.83 2.10
C PHE A 14 14.09 -18.09 2.75
N SER A 15 15.07 -18.56 1.97
CA SER A 15 16.46 -18.74 2.44
C SER A 15 17.20 -17.45 2.78
N SER A 16 16.74 -16.29 2.30
CA SER A 16 17.26 -14.99 2.74
C SER A 16 16.68 -14.57 4.09
N PHE A 17 15.50 -15.07 4.45
CA PHE A 17 14.83 -14.80 5.72
C PHE A 17 15.23 -15.82 6.81
N ASP A 18 15.27 -17.10 6.48
CA ASP A 18 15.73 -18.21 7.33
C ASP A 18 17.27 -18.14 7.50
N ARG A 19 17.75 -17.51 8.58
CA ARG A 19 19.19 -17.28 8.79
C ARG A 19 19.88 -18.46 9.43
N ASP A 20 19.16 -19.19 10.27
CA ASP A 20 19.68 -20.37 10.94
C ASP A 20 19.54 -21.64 10.10
N ALA A 21 18.87 -21.54 8.94
CA ALA A 21 18.62 -22.62 7.99
C ALA A 21 17.84 -23.78 8.64
N ASP A 22 16.97 -23.48 9.62
CA ASP A 22 16.12 -24.46 10.28
C ASP A 22 14.90 -24.86 9.43
N GLY A 23 14.72 -24.21 8.28
CA GLY A 23 13.61 -24.45 7.35
C GLY A 23 12.32 -23.76 7.77
N ARG A 24 12.38 -22.81 8.72
CA ARG A 24 11.28 -22.03 9.26
C ARG A 24 11.72 -20.59 9.45
N ILE A 25 10.77 -19.66 9.45
CA ILE A 25 11.06 -18.24 9.70
C ILE A 25 10.40 -17.85 11.01
N SER A 26 11.21 -17.51 12.01
CA SER A 26 10.73 -16.96 13.27
C SER A 26 10.35 -15.48 13.15
N ALA A 27 9.54 -14.95 14.06
CA ALA A 27 9.19 -13.52 14.09
C ALA A 27 10.43 -12.60 14.16
N ALA A 28 11.48 -13.03 14.87
CA ALA A 28 12.74 -12.30 14.95
C ALA A 28 13.48 -12.24 13.60
N GLU A 29 13.50 -13.34 12.86
CA GLU A 29 14.09 -13.41 11.52
C GLU A 29 13.31 -12.62 10.49
N LEU A 30 11.98 -12.71 10.55
CA LEU A 30 11.08 -11.89 9.74
C LEU A 30 11.34 -10.40 9.98
N GLN A 31 11.39 -9.96 11.25
CA GLN A 31 11.66 -8.58 11.62
C GLN A 31 13.02 -8.09 11.11
N LEU A 32 14.08 -8.88 11.31
CA LEU A 32 15.44 -8.56 10.86
C LEU A 32 15.52 -8.42 9.34
N CYS A 33 14.85 -9.33 8.61
CA CYS A 33 14.86 -9.29 7.15
C CYS A 33 13.96 -8.19 6.60
N MET A 34 12.78 -7.91 7.17
CA MET A 34 11.96 -6.75 6.78
C MET A 34 12.74 -5.44 6.98
N LYS A 35 13.45 -5.32 8.10
CA LYS A 35 14.32 -4.16 8.34
C LYS A 35 15.46 -4.04 7.32
N ALA A 36 16.06 -5.16 6.92
CA ALA A 36 17.15 -5.16 5.95
C ALA A 36 16.68 -5.00 4.49
N ALA A 37 15.50 -5.52 4.14
CA ALA A 37 14.98 -5.57 2.77
C ALA A 37 14.13 -4.34 2.42
N LEU A 38 13.25 -3.92 3.32
CA LEU A 38 12.33 -2.78 3.12
C LEU A 38 12.86 -1.48 3.74
N GLY A 39 13.84 -1.57 4.64
CA GLY A 39 14.37 -0.41 5.37
C GLY A 39 13.43 0.11 6.46
N GLU A 40 12.36 -0.62 6.77
CA GLU A 40 11.36 -0.26 7.78
C GLU A 40 11.67 -0.91 9.13
N ASP A 41 11.63 -0.11 10.21
CA ASP A 41 11.80 -0.60 11.57
C ASP A 41 10.47 -1.21 12.06
N VAL A 42 10.23 -2.47 11.69
CA VAL A 42 9.08 -3.24 12.17
C VAL A 42 9.27 -3.57 13.65
N SER A 43 8.25 -3.34 14.48
CA SER A 43 8.29 -3.67 15.90
C SER A 43 8.20 -5.19 16.12
N ALA A 44 8.64 -5.68 17.29
CA ALA A 44 8.51 -7.10 17.61
C ALA A 44 7.03 -7.52 17.67
N GLU A 45 6.14 -6.63 18.10
CA GLU A 45 4.70 -6.85 18.19
C GLU A 45 4.07 -6.97 16.79
N ASP A 46 4.48 -6.12 15.85
CA ASP A 46 4.01 -6.18 14.46
C ASP A 46 4.53 -7.42 13.74
N ALA A 47 5.79 -7.78 13.95
CA ALA A 47 6.37 -9.01 13.39
C ALA A 47 5.68 -10.27 13.94
N GLU A 48 5.39 -10.31 15.25
CA GLU A 48 4.61 -11.39 15.85
C GLU A 48 3.18 -11.43 15.29
N ALA A 49 2.53 -10.28 15.10
CA ALA A 49 1.19 -10.22 14.52
C ALA A 49 1.18 -10.73 13.07
N LEU A 50 2.19 -10.39 12.27
CA LEU A 50 2.35 -10.89 10.90
C LEU A 50 2.56 -12.40 10.88
N VAL A 51 3.46 -12.92 11.70
CA VAL A 51 3.67 -14.37 11.84
C VAL A 51 2.38 -15.05 12.28
N ALA A 52 1.75 -14.59 13.36
CA ALA A 52 0.50 -15.17 13.88
C ALA A 52 -0.67 -15.12 12.89
N SER A 53 -0.65 -14.19 11.92
CA SER A 53 -1.69 -14.09 10.89
C SER A 53 -1.56 -15.13 9.77
N ALA A 54 -0.35 -15.67 9.57
CA ALA A 54 -0.04 -16.65 8.53
C ALA A 54 0.31 -18.03 9.08
N ASP A 55 0.70 -18.11 10.35
CA ASP A 55 0.91 -19.32 11.14
C ASP A 55 -0.43 -20.06 11.31
N ALA A 56 -0.63 -21.11 10.53
CA ALA A 56 -1.85 -21.90 10.52
C ALA A 56 -1.73 -23.11 11.45
N ASP A 57 -0.52 -23.57 11.73
CA ASP A 57 -0.25 -24.71 12.60
C ASP A 57 -0.03 -24.33 14.08
N GLY A 58 0.12 -23.04 14.36
CA GLY A 58 0.24 -22.45 15.69
C GLY A 58 1.62 -22.61 16.32
N ASP A 59 2.65 -22.90 15.51
CA ASP A 59 4.02 -23.14 15.99
C ASP A 59 4.84 -21.85 16.21
N ARG A 60 4.23 -20.69 15.92
CA ARG A 60 4.81 -19.33 16.00
C ARG A 60 6.01 -19.12 15.08
N ARG A 61 6.12 -19.91 14.04
CA ARG A 61 7.08 -19.76 12.94
C ARG A 61 6.29 -19.87 11.63
N LEU A 62 6.96 -19.54 10.54
CA LEU A 62 6.40 -19.71 9.20
C LEU A 62 7.18 -20.80 8.49
N ASN A 63 6.50 -21.88 8.16
CA ASN A 63 7.06 -22.86 7.23
C ASN A 63 6.99 -22.32 5.77
N GLU A 64 7.58 -23.03 4.82
CA GLU A 64 7.64 -22.59 3.42
C GLU A 64 6.24 -22.31 2.84
N GLU A 65 5.22 -23.12 3.18
CA GLU A 65 3.85 -22.94 2.68
C GLU A 65 3.15 -21.73 3.32
N GLU A 66 3.36 -21.51 4.62
CA GLU A 66 2.82 -20.37 5.36
C GLU A 66 3.48 -19.06 4.98
N PHE A 67 4.81 -19.08 4.82
CA PHE A 67 5.56 -17.95 4.28
C PHE A 67 5.08 -17.64 2.86
N LEU A 68 4.93 -18.65 2.00
CA LEU A 68 4.35 -18.48 0.67
C LEU A 68 2.96 -17.85 0.75
N ARG A 69 2.08 -18.26 1.67
CA ARG A 69 0.79 -17.57 1.86
C ARG A 69 0.96 -16.13 2.32
N LEU A 70 1.94 -15.84 3.18
CA LEU A 70 2.21 -14.50 3.68
C LEU A 70 2.80 -13.58 2.60
N VAL A 71 3.73 -14.05 1.76
CA VAL A 71 4.34 -13.26 0.67
C VAL A 71 3.56 -13.31 -0.65
N ALA A 72 2.76 -14.36 -0.86
CA ALA A 72 1.84 -14.44 -1.98
C ALA A 72 0.49 -13.82 -1.66
N ARG A 73 0.20 -13.48 -0.40
CA ARG A 73 -0.62 -12.31 -0.09
C ARG A 73 0.17 -11.13 -0.63
N PRO A 74 -0.21 -10.59 -1.79
CA PRO A 74 0.53 -9.47 -2.29
C PRO A 74 0.35 -8.37 -1.24
N GLU A 75 1.41 -7.64 -0.91
CA GLU A 75 1.31 -6.38 -0.14
C GLU A 75 0.27 -5.44 -0.78
N THR A 76 -0.08 -5.70 -2.05
CA THR A 76 -1.22 -5.14 -2.76
C THR A 76 -2.58 -5.44 -2.13
N GLU A 77 -2.86 -6.46 -1.31
CA GLU A 77 -4.21 -6.58 -0.71
C GLU A 77 -4.42 -5.51 0.37
N ALA A 78 -3.42 -5.27 1.22
CA ALA A 78 -3.48 -4.20 2.22
C ALA A 78 -3.37 -2.80 1.58
N GLU A 79 -2.55 -2.64 0.53
CA GLU A 79 -2.54 -1.42 -0.27
C GLU A 79 -3.78 -1.25 -1.14
N GLU A 80 -4.38 -2.30 -1.71
CA GLU A 80 -5.58 -2.25 -2.54
C GLU A 80 -6.80 -1.94 -1.68
N GLU A 81 -6.93 -2.51 -0.49
CA GLU A 81 -8.00 -2.18 0.45
C GLU A 81 -7.94 -0.69 0.81
N ARG A 82 -6.74 -0.18 1.16
CA ARG A 82 -6.54 1.26 1.40
C ARG A 82 -6.79 2.10 0.15
N CYS A 83 -6.25 1.68 -1.00
CA CYS A 83 -6.41 2.40 -2.26
C CYS A 83 -7.84 2.33 -2.80
N ARG A 84 -8.66 1.36 -2.39
CA ARG A 84 -10.04 1.22 -2.87
C ARG A 84 -10.90 2.39 -2.41
N GLY A 85 -10.87 2.72 -1.12
CA GLY A 85 -11.57 3.88 -0.58
C GLY A 85 -11.08 5.19 -1.20
N LEU A 86 -9.76 5.33 -1.36
CA LEU A 86 -9.18 6.50 -2.03
C LEU A 86 -9.55 6.59 -3.51
N ARG A 87 -9.58 5.48 -4.25
CA ARG A 87 -9.97 5.46 -5.67
C ARG A 87 -11.43 5.81 -5.83
N GLU A 88 -12.31 5.35 -4.94
CA GLU A 88 -13.73 5.73 -4.97
C GLU A 88 -13.91 7.21 -4.68
N ALA A 89 -13.21 7.75 -3.67
CA ALA A 89 -13.22 9.18 -3.37
C ALA A 89 -12.65 9.99 -4.54
N PHE A 90 -11.50 9.60 -5.09
CA PHE A 90 -10.88 10.24 -6.24
C PHE A 90 -11.79 10.22 -7.46
N ALA A 91 -12.44 9.09 -7.76
CA ALA A 91 -13.38 8.94 -8.86
C ALA A 91 -14.65 9.78 -8.69
N MET A 92 -15.01 10.16 -7.46
CA MET A 92 -16.06 11.15 -7.24
C MET A 92 -15.61 12.53 -7.72
N TYR A 93 -14.42 12.99 -7.32
CA TYR A 93 -13.91 14.32 -7.67
C TYR A 93 -13.47 14.42 -9.13
N GLU A 94 -12.87 13.37 -9.66
CA GLU A 94 -12.45 13.26 -11.06
C GLU A 94 -13.66 13.36 -11.98
N VAL A 95 -13.46 14.03 -13.11
CA VAL A 95 -14.47 14.18 -14.14
C VAL A 95 -13.97 13.46 -15.39
N ARG A 96 -14.79 12.57 -15.93
CA ARG A 96 -14.64 12.01 -17.29
C ARG A 96 -13.39 11.16 -17.55
N GLY A 97 -12.84 10.44 -16.58
CA GLY A 97 -11.75 9.51 -16.83
C GLY A 97 -10.42 10.21 -17.10
N GLU A 98 -10.29 11.49 -16.71
CA GLU A 98 -9.05 12.27 -16.92
C GLU A 98 -7.90 11.75 -16.05
N GLY A 99 -8.19 10.97 -15.01
CA GLY A 99 -7.17 10.44 -14.08
C GLY A 99 -6.53 11.53 -13.21
N CYS A 100 -7.09 12.74 -13.20
CA CYS A 100 -6.64 13.87 -12.40
C CYS A 100 -7.83 14.72 -11.92
N ILE A 101 -7.68 15.33 -10.74
CA ILE A 101 -8.63 16.31 -10.21
C ILE A 101 -8.18 17.69 -10.67
N THR A 102 -8.99 18.32 -11.51
CA THR A 102 -8.75 19.69 -11.97
C THR A 102 -9.48 20.71 -11.09
N PRO A 103 -9.11 22.00 -11.11
CA PRO A 103 -9.83 23.03 -10.34
C PRO A 103 -11.32 23.09 -10.69
N ALA A 104 -11.67 22.84 -11.96
CA ALA A 104 -13.06 22.81 -12.41
C ALA A 104 -13.83 21.59 -11.89
N SER A 105 -13.17 20.43 -11.81
CA SER A 105 -13.75 19.19 -11.27
C SER A 105 -13.97 19.31 -9.76
N LEU A 106 -13.01 19.89 -9.04
CA LEU A 106 -13.11 20.20 -7.60
C LEU A 106 -14.26 21.18 -7.32
N MET A 107 -14.33 22.29 -8.05
CA MET A 107 -15.39 23.30 -7.93
C MET A 107 -16.79 22.68 -8.11
N ARG A 108 -16.95 21.80 -9.11
CA ARG A 108 -18.21 21.11 -9.37
C ARG A 108 -18.61 20.20 -8.22
N MET A 109 -17.67 19.47 -7.64
CA MET A 109 -17.96 18.62 -6.48
C MET A 109 -18.35 19.46 -5.26
N LEU A 110 -17.61 20.54 -4.98
CA LEU A 110 -17.92 21.44 -3.87
C LEU A 110 -19.32 22.06 -4.02
N ALA A 111 -19.69 22.47 -5.23
CA ALA A 111 -21.03 22.96 -5.53
C ALA A 111 -22.12 21.89 -5.26
N ARG A 112 -21.84 20.61 -5.55
CA ARG A 112 -22.77 19.49 -5.22
C ARG A 112 -22.89 19.24 -3.72
N LEU A 113 -21.84 19.53 -2.95
CA LEU A 113 -21.83 19.44 -1.48
C LEU A 113 -22.45 20.68 -0.82
N GLY A 114 -22.97 21.63 -1.60
CA GLY A 114 -23.62 22.84 -1.11
C GLY A 114 -22.65 23.98 -0.75
N SER A 115 -21.39 23.89 -1.19
CA SER A 115 -20.40 24.94 -1.00
C SER A 115 -20.05 25.58 -2.35
N GLU A 116 -20.34 26.87 -2.49
CA GLU A 116 -19.94 27.63 -3.66
C GLU A 116 -18.53 28.17 -3.41
N GLN A 117 -17.56 27.70 -4.19
CA GLN A 117 -16.19 28.17 -4.17
C GLN A 117 -15.84 28.71 -5.55
N GLY A 118 -15.09 29.83 -5.61
CA GLY A 118 -14.59 30.36 -6.86
C GLY A 118 -13.55 29.44 -7.49
N ILE A 119 -13.39 29.55 -8.82
CA ILE A 119 -12.35 28.81 -9.55
C ILE A 119 -10.95 29.13 -9.02
N GLU A 120 -10.73 30.37 -8.54
CA GLU A 120 -9.46 30.82 -7.97
C GLU A 120 -9.21 30.24 -6.57
N GLU A 121 -10.23 30.11 -5.71
CA GLU A 121 -10.10 29.35 -4.46
C GLU A 121 -9.78 27.88 -4.73
N CYS A 122 -10.46 27.25 -5.69
CA CYS A 122 -10.19 25.85 -6.05
C CYS A 122 -8.75 25.67 -6.56
N ARG A 123 -8.25 26.63 -7.35
CA ARG A 123 -6.85 26.65 -7.80
C ARG A 123 -5.87 26.81 -6.64
N ALA A 124 -6.20 27.64 -5.65
CA ALA A 124 -5.40 27.78 -4.43
C ALA A 124 -5.41 26.52 -3.57
N MET A 125 -6.54 25.81 -3.49
CA MET A 125 -6.65 24.51 -2.83
C MET A 125 -5.78 23.46 -3.51
N ILE A 126 -5.87 23.32 -4.84
CA ILE A 126 -5.05 22.37 -5.61
C ILE A 126 -3.57 22.65 -5.44
N ARG A 127 -3.13 23.91 -5.52
CA ARG A 127 -1.72 24.29 -5.35
C ARG A 127 -1.09 23.86 -4.02
N ARG A 128 -1.87 23.56 -2.99
CA ARG A 128 -1.34 23.07 -1.70
C ARG A 128 -0.94 21.61 -1.75
N PHE A 129 -1.52 20.84 -2.68
CA PHE A 129 -1.37 19.39 -2.80
C PHE A 129 -0.76 18.95 -4.14
N ASP A 130 -0.73 19.86 -5.13
CA ASP A 130 0.00 19.75 -6.38
C ASP A 130 1.52 19.83 -6.11
N LEU A 131 2.16 18.67 -6.02
CA LEU A 131 3.58 18.54 -5.69
C LEU A 131 4.44 18.68 -6.94
N ASN A 132 3.92 18.27 -8.09
CA ASN A 132 4.63 18.30 -9.36
C ASN A 132 4.51 19.66 -10.10
N GLY A 133 3.57 20.52 -9.69
CA GLY A 133 3.32 21.85 -10.22
C GLY A 133 2.57 21.89 -11.55
N ASP A 134 1.87 20.82 -11.94
CA ASP A 134 1.14 20.72 -13.20
C ASP A 134 -0.24 21.40 -13.15
N GLY A 135 -0.66 21.86 -11.96
CA GLY A 135 -1.92 22.56 -11.72
C GLY A 135 -3.14 21.65 -11.61
N VAL A 136 -2.94 20.34 -11.50
CA VAL A 136 -3.96 19.33 -11.19
C VAL A 136 -3.49 18.47 -10.00
N VAL A 137 -4.36 17.59 -9.50
CA VAL A 137 -3.98 16.61 -8.47
C VAL A 137 -4.12 15.21 -9.08
N CYS A 138 -3.02 14.49 -9.20
CA CYS A 138 -3.03 13.10 -9.64
C CYS A 138 -3.37 12.14 -8.49
N PHE A 139 -3.54 10.85 -8.79
CA PHE A 139 -3.91 9.86 -7.76
C PHE A 139 -2.88 9.77 -6.62
N ASP A 140 -1.58 9.85 -6.95
CA ASP A 140 -0.51 9.79 -5.95
C ASP A 140 -0.50 11.03 -5.04
N GLU A 141 -0.73 12.22 -5.60
CA GLU A 141 -0.85 13.45 -4.82
C GLU A 141 -2.11 13.47 -3.96
N PHE A 142 -3.21 12.90 -4.45
CA PHE A 142 -4.43 12.69 -3.67
C PHE A 142 -4.21 11.69 -2.53
N LYS A 143 -3.39 10.65 -2.75
CA LYS A 143 -3.00 9.71 -1.69
C LYS A 143 -2.26 10.42 -0.57
N VAL A 144 -1.27 11.24 -0.91
CA VAL A 144 -0.55 12.08 0.06
C VAL A 144 -1.48 13.04 0.79
N MET A 145 -2.48 13.62 0.11
CA MET A 145 -3.47 14.50 0.74
C MET A 145 -4.35 13.79 1.78
N MET A 146 -4.69 12.53 1.57
CA MET A 146 -5.55 11.75 2.48
C MET A 146 -4.77 11.06 3.61
N ASP A 147 -3.45 10.92 3.45
CA ASP A 147 -2.54 10.30 4.44
C ASP A 147 -1.90 11.34 5.39
N ALA A 148 -2.14 12.64 5.15
CA ALA A 148 -1.66 13.78 5.94
C ALA A 148 -2.68 14.28 6.96
#